data_AF-A0A5E4JG99-F1
#
_entry.id   AF-A0A5E4JG99-F1
#
_cell.length_a   1.000
_cell.length_b   1.000
_cell.length_c   1.000
_cell.angle_alpha   90.00
_cell.angle_beta   90.00
_cell.angle_gamma   90.00
#
_symmetry.space_group_name_H-M   'P 1'
#
loop_
_entity.id
_entity.type
_entity.pdbx_description
1 polymer ?
#
loop_
_entity_poly.entity_id
_entity_poly.type
_entity_poly.pdbx_seq_one_letter_code
_entity_poly.pdbx_strand_id
1 'polypeptide(L)'
;MMETISMFLDSLRYSTINEKGNFIFIALALMIGVVILLPVLMVAFEPLNIIVRIMLVFVIFTTVRGFLGNGVLTIVISGILIYFLVIKWWWIGASGWFAITLATFGVFGIVTWGSKTVLDLTRKK
;
A
#
# COMPACT_ATOMS: atom_id res chain seq x y z
N MET A 1 -18.90 -40.88 -15.04
CA MET A 1 -19.06 -40.48 -13.62
C MET A 1 -17.77 -39.87 -13.05
N MET A 2 -16.60 -40.48 -13.29
CA MET A 2 -15.31 -39.94 -12.80
C MET A 2 -14.90 -38.63 -13.50
N GLU A 3 -15.13 -38.50 -14.81
CA GLU A 3 -14.86 -37.26 -15.58
C GLU A 3 -15.75 -36.07 -15.21
N THR A 4 -16.98 -36.33 -14.78
CA THR A 4 -17.93 -35.28 -14.38
C THR A 4 -17.48 -34.64 -13.07
N ILE A 5 -16.86 -35.43 -12.18
CA ILE A 5 -16.31 -34.96 -10.90
C ILE A 5 -15.03 -34.16 -11.14
N SER A 6 -14.14 -34.59 -12.06
CA SER A 6 -12.92 -33.84 -12.37
C SER A 6 -13.23 -32.48 -13.02
N MET A 7 -14.19 -32.40 -13.96
CA MET A 7 -14.61 -31.13 -14.54
C MET A 7 -15.22 -30.17 -13.51
N PHE A 8 -15.99 -30.68 -12.55
CA PHE A 8 -16.57 -29.87 -11.49
C PHE A 8 -15.49 -29.32 -10.54
N LEU A 9 -14.50 -30.14 -10.19
CA LEU A 9 -13.37 -29.71 -9.37
C LEU A 9 -12.49 -28.67 -10.07
N ASP A 10 -12.24 -28.83 -11.38
CA ASP A 10 -11.49 -27.85 -12.16
C ASP A 10 -12.25 -26.52 -12.30
N SER A 11 -13.59 -26.56 -12.45
CA SER A 11 -14.44 -25.36 -12.44
C SER A 11 -14.35 -24.60 -11.12
N LEU A 12 -14.37 -25.30 -9.98
CA LEU A 12 -14.23 -24.67 -8.66
C LEU A 12 -12.82 -24.10 -8.42
N ARG A 13 -11.80 -24.75 -8.97
CA ARG A 13 -10.41 -24.29 -8.91
C ARG A 13 -10.21 -23.04 -9.78
N TYR A 14 -10.86 -22.98 -10.93
CA TYR A 14 -10.80 -21.82 -11.83
C TYR A 14 -11.51 -20.59 -11.22
N SER A 15 -12.68 -20.76 -10.59
CA SER A 15 -13.36 -19.64 -9.93
C SER A 15 -12.56 -19.07 -8.75
N THR A 16 -11.94 -19.94 -7.94
CA THR A 16 -11.09 -19.50 -6.81
C THR A 16 -9.78 -18.83 -7.25
N ILE A 17 -9.19 -19.24 -8.37
CA ILE A 17 -8.03 -18.54 -8.97
C ILE A 17 -8.47 -17.18 -9.53
N ASN A 18 -9.66 -17.08 -10.14
CA ASN A 18 -10.18 -15.82 -10.65
C ASN A 18 -10.49 -14.80 -9.54
N GLU A 19 -11.05 -15.24 -8.41
CA GLU A 19 -11.32 -14.36 -7.26
C GLU A 19 -10.02 -13.87 -6.59
N LYS A 20 -9.03 -14.75 -6.41
CA LYS A 20 -7.71 -14.38 -5.89
C LYS A 20 -6.91 -13.51 -6.88
N GLY A 21 -7.02 -13.80 -8.17
CA GLY A 21 -6.44 -13.01 -9.25
C GLY A 21 -7.03 -11.61 -9.29
N ASN A 22 -8.36 -11.48 -9.19
CA ASN A 22 -9.05 -10.20 -9.15
C ASN A 22 -8.61 -9.34 -7.94
N PHE A 23 -8.41 -9.96 -6.77
CA PHE A 23 -7.86 -9.26 -5.60
C PHE A 23 -6.45 -8.71 -5.86
N ILE A 24 -5.58 -9.49 -6.51
CA ILE A 24 -4.21 -9.05 -6.85
C ILE A 24 -4.27 -7.89 -7.85
N PHE A 25 -5.14 -7.96 -8.87
CA PHE A 25 -5.30 -6.86 -9.84
C PHE A 25 -5.84 -5.58 -9.19
N ILE A 26 -6.81 -5.69 -8.29
CA ILE A 26 -7.34 -4.53 -7.54
C ILE A 26 -6.25 -3.92 -6.64
N ALA A 27 -5.47 -4.74 -5.95
CA ALA A 27 -4.37 -4.27 -5.11
C ALA A 27 -3.26 -3.59 -5.93
N LEU A 28 -2.93 -4.13 -7.11
CA LEU A 28 -1.97 -3.54 -8.03
C LEU A 28 -2.47 -2.20 -8.60
N ALA A 29 -3.74 -2.14 -9.01
CA ALA A 29 -4.36 -0.92 -9.50
C ALA A 29 -4.39 0.18 -8.43
N LEU A 30 -4.68 -0.18 -7.17
CA LEU A 30 -4.61 0.73 -6.03
C LEU A 30 -3.18 1.23 -5.77
N MET A 31 -2.17 0.36 -5.81
CA MET A 31 -0.78 0.77 -5.65
C MET A 31 -0.33 1.74 -6.75
N ILE A 32 -0.64 1.43 -8.01
CA ILE A 32 -0.31 2.31 -9.15
C ILE A 32 -1.05 3.64 -9.01
N GLY A 33 -2.33 3.58 -8.64
CA GLY A 33 -3.15 4.77 -8.37
C GLY A 33 -2.52 5.67 -7.31
N VAL A 34 -2.08 5.12 -6.18
CA VAL A 34 -1.42 5.89 -5.11
C VAL A 34 -0.11 6.52 -5.57
N VAL A 35 0.72 5.76 -6.31
CA VAL A 35 2.01 6.24 -6.83
C VAL A 35 1.86 7.41 -7.81
N ILE A 36 0.73 7.50 -8.51
CA ILE A 36 0.46 8.57 -9.48
C ILE A 36 -0.34 9.72 -8.84
N LEU A 37 -1.34 9.40 -8.02
CA LEU A 37 -2.26 10.38 -7.42
C LEU A 37 -1.54 11.31 -6.45
N LEU A 38 -0.62 10.77 -5.64
CA LEU A 38 0.03 11.56 -4.60
C LEU A 38 0.99 12.61 -5.17
N PRO A 39 1.91 12.27 -6.09
CA PRO A 39 2.75 13.27 -6.73
C PRO A 39 1.93 14.35 -7.44
N VAL A 40 0.80 13.99 -8.06
CA VAL A 40 -0.10 14.95 -8.72
C VAL A 40 -0.71 15.91 -7.70
N LEU A 41 -1.19 15.43 -6.55
CA LEU A 41 -1.70 16.29 -5.47
C LEU A 41 -0.61 17.20 -4.88
N MET A 42 0.63 16.71 -4.76
CA MET A 42 1.76 17.48 -4.25
C MET A 42 2.23 18.58 -5.23
N VAL A 43 2.08 18.36 -6.52
CA VAL A 43 2.33 19.38 -7.54
C VAL A 43 1.20 20.40 -7.59
N ALA A 44 -0.05 19.97 -7.39
CA ALA A 44 -1.21 20.87 -7.36
C ALA A 44 -1.24 21.78 -6.11
N PHE A 45 -0.68 21.33 -4.98
CA PHE A 45 -0.65 22.07 -3.72
C PHE A 45 0.78 22.19 -3.18
N GLU A 46 1.45 23.31 -3.52
CA GLU A 46 2.80 23.65 -3.03
C GLU A 46 3.00 23.53 -1.50
N PRO A 47 2.08 24.03 -0.63
CA PRO A 47 2.30 23.92 0.82
C PRO A 47 2.30 22.46 1.30
N LEU A 48 1.51 21.60 0.67
CA LEU A 48 1.46 20.17 0.97
C LEU A 48 2.78 19.46 0.64
N ASN A 49 3.45 19.87 -0.44
CA ASN A 49 4.74 19.31 -0.85
C ASN A 49 5.81 19.52 0.24
N ILE A 50 5.87 20.71 0.83
CA ILE A 50 6.83 21.04 1.90
C ILE A 50 6.51 20.24 3.17
N ILE A 51 5.24 20.24 3.58
CA ILE A 51 4.80 19.55 4.81
C ILE A 51 5.13 18.05 4.73
N VAL A 52 4.81 17.39 3.62
CA VAL A 52 5.05 15.96 3.47
C VAL A 52 6.53 15.63 3.43
N ARG A 53 7.38 16.47 2.82
CA ARG A 53 8.83 16.28 2.84
C ARG A 53 9.39 16.38 4.26
N ILE A 54 8.95 17.36 5.04
CA ILE A 54 9.36 17.51 6.45
C ILE A 54 8.91 16.30 7.28
N MET A 55 7.66 15.85 7.10
CA MET A 55 7.15 14.66 7.78
C MET A 55 7.94 13.40 7.41
N LEU A 56 8.28 13.22 6.13
CA LEU A 56 9.11 12.11 5.67
C LEU A 56 10.49 12.10 6.32
N VAL A 57 11.14 13.26 6.42
CA VAL A 57 12.43 13.40 7.12
C VAL A 57 12.31 12.91 8.55
N PHE A 58 11.27 13.36 9.26
CA PHE A 58 11.04 12.96 10.64
C PHE A 58 10.76 11.46 10.78
N VAL A 59 9.93 10.89 9.90
CA VAL A 59 9.61 9.45 9.90
C VAL A 59 10.85 8.62 9.61
N ILE A 60 11.65 8.98 8.61
CA ILE A 60 12.91 8.26 8.30
C ILE A 60 13.84 8.33 9.50
N PHE A 61 14.05 9.51 10.08
CA PHE A 61 14.95 9.68 11.21
C PHE A 61 14.50 8.86 12.44
N THR A 62 13.22 8.94 12.81
CA THR A 62 12.67 8.19 13.95
C THR A 62 12.69 6.69 13.71
N THR A 63 12.41 6.22 12.50
CA THR A 63 12.48 4.80 12.13
C THR A 63 13.90 4.28 12.21
N VAL A 64 14.87 4.97 11.61
CA VAL A 64 16.29 4.60 11.64
C VAL A 64 16.81 4.60 13.08
N ARG A 65 16.41 5.58 13.90
CA ARG A 65 16.73 5.64 15.33
C ARG A 65 16.07 4.52 16.13
N GLY A 66 14.87 4.11 15.76
CA GLY A 66 14.20 2.96 16.37
C GLY A 66 14.94 1.64 16.15
N PHE A 67 15.54 1.45 14.97
CA PHE A 67 16.29 0.23 14.65
C PHE A 67 17.75 0.24 15.12
N LEU A 68 18.45 1.37 14.99
CA LEU A 68 19.89 1.47 15.24
C LEU A 68 20.24 2.12 16.58
N GLY A 69 19.25 2.64 17.30
CA GLY A 69 19.46 3.38 18.54
C GLY A 69 20.05 4.77 18.32
N ASN A 70 20.69 5.31 19.37
CA ASN A 70 21.21 6.67 19.37
C ASN A 70 22.73 6.66 19.21
N GLY A 71 23.23 6.96 18.01
CA GLY A 71 24.66 6.99 17.72
C GLY A 71 24.98 7.70 16.40
N VAL A 72 26.26 7.90 16.13
CA VAL A 72 26.75 8.57 14.90
C VAL A 72 26.29 7.82 13.64
N LEU A 73 26.24 6.49 13.71
CA LEU A 73 25.79 5.63 12.61
C LEU A 73 24.34 5.95 12.20
N THR A 74 23.46 6.21 13.18
CA THR A 74 22.05 6.57 12.96
C THR A 74 21.92 7.85 12.15
N ILE A 75 22.75 8.86 12.44
CA ILE A 75 22.75 10.15 11.75
C ILE A 75 23.22 9.97 10.30
N VAL A 76 24.30 9.21 10.10
CA VAL A 76 24.85 8.96 8.75
C VAL A 76 23.84 8.21 7.89
N ILE A 77 23.26 7.12 8.41
CA ILE A 77 22.31 6.28 7.67
C ILE A 77 21.01 7.05 7.40
N SER A 78 20.48 7.77 8.39
CA SER A 78 19.27 8.59 8.19
C SER A 78 19.52 9.70 7.16
N GLY A 79 20.67 10.37 7.20
CA GLY A 79 21.04 11.38 6.21
C GLY A 79 21.09 10.83 4.78
N ILE A 80 21.68 9.65 4.59
CA ILE A 80 21.70 8.97 3.29
C ILE A 80 20.27 8.62 2.83
N LEU A 81 19.46 8.02 3.70
CA LEU A 81 18.07 7.69 3.36
C LEU A 81 17.25 8.93 3.03
N ILE A 82 17.39 10.01 3.79
CA ILE A 82 16.71 11.28 3.52
C ILE A 82 17.09 11.82 2.16
N TYR A 83 18.39 11.84 1.82
CA TYR A 83 18.85 12.29 0.51
C TYR A 83 18.21 11.49 -0.63
N PHE A 84 18.21 10.16 -0.53
CA PHE A 84 17.62 9.32 -1.57
C PHE A 84 16.09 9.42 -1.63
N LEU A 85 15.38 9.33 -0.50
CA LEU A 85 13.92 9.20 -0.45
C LEU A 85 13.17 10.53 -0.46
N VAL A 86 13.80 11.64 -0.05
CA VAL A 86 13.15 12.96 0.07
C VAL A 86 13.62 13.93 -1.00
N ILE A 87 14.89 13.87 -1.43
CA ILE A 87 15.46 14.80 -2.41
C ILE A 87 15.46 14.19 -3.80
N LYS A 88 16.12 13.04 -3.97
CA LYS A 88 16.34 12.45 -5.31
C LYS A 88 15.14 11.64 -5.81
N TRP A 89 14.48 10.87 -4.95
CA TRP A 89 13.36 9.97 -5.29
C TRP A 89 12.11 10.30 -4.47
N TRP A 90 11.81 11.60 -4.35
CA TRP A 90 10.73 12.12 -3.51
C TRP A 90 9.36 11.51 -3.83
N TRP A 91 9.09 11.19 -5.09
CA TRP A 91 7.84 10.55 -5.53
C TRP A 91 7.66 9.15 -4.93
N ILE A 92 8.74 8.39 -4.73
CA ILE A 92 8.70 7.01 -4.22
C ILE A 92 8.64 7.05 -2.69
N GLY A 93 9.42 7.94 -2.07
CA GLY A 93 9.35 8.16 -0.62
C GLY A 93 7.95 8.58 -0.16
N ALA A 94 7.36 9.57 -0.83
CA ALA A 94 6.03 10.07 -0.48
C ALA A 94 4.93 9.04 -0.74
N SER A 95 4.97 8.38 -1.90
CA SER A 95 3.98 7.36 -2.25
C SER A 95 4.09 6.13 -1.34
N GLY A 96 5.30 5.68 -1.01
CA GLY A 96 5.53 4.57 -0.10
C GLY A 96 5.04 4.89 1.32
N TRP A 97 5.36 6.07 1.84
CA TRP A 97 4.87 6.52 3.15
C TRP A 97 3.34 6.61 3.19
N PHE A 98 2.73 7.15 2.14
CA PHE A 98 1.27 7.25 2.06
C PHE A 98 0.60 5.89 1.91
N ALA A 99 1.19 4.96 1.14
CA ALA A 99 0.70 3.59 1.04
C ALA A 99 0.74 2.87 2.40
N ILE A 100 1.84 3.02 3.17
CA ILE A 100 1.95 2.48 4.53
C ILE A 100 0.92 3.14 5.45
N THR A 101 0.74 4.45 5.37
CA THR A 101 -0.26 5.20 6.15
C THR A 101 -1.67 4.71 5.82
N LEU A 102 -2.04 4.61 4.54
CA LEU A 102 -3.33 4.07 4.10
C LEU A 102 -3.55 2.62 4.56
N ALA A 103 -2.52 1.78 4.49
CA ALA A 103 -2.56 0.41 4.97
C ALA A 103 -2.76 0.34 6.49
N THR A 104 -2.10 1.24 7.23
CA THR A 104 -2.18 1.32 8.69
C THR A 104 -3.52 1.88 9.17
N PHE A 105 -4.07 2.89 8.47
CA PHE A 105 -5.22 3.67 8.94
C PHE A 105 -6.58 3.31 8.33
N GLY A 106 -6.70 2.55 7.22
CA GLY A 106 -8.07 2.26 6.74
C GLY A 106 -8.33 1.31 5.59
N VAL A 107 -7.36 0.96 4.74
CA VAL A 107 -7.74 0.31 3.46
C VAL A 107 -8.05 -1.19 3.59
N PHE A 108 -7.40 -1.92 4.51
CA PHE A 108 -7.80 -3.31 4.77
C PHE A 108 -9.18 -3.41 5.43
N GLY A 109 -9.63 -2.37 6.15
CA GLY A 109 -10.97 -2.30 6.70
C GLY A 109 -12.04 -2.25 5.62
N ILE A 110 -11.91 -1.39 4.61
CA ILE A 110 -12.91 -1.25 3.54
C ILE A 110 -12.97 -2.50 2.66
N VAL A 111 -11.83 -3.13 2.36
CA VAL A 111 -11.79 -4.36 1.55
C VAL A 111 -12.37 -5.57 2.30
N THR A 112 -12.16 -5.66 3.62
CA THR A 112 -12.76 -6.71 4.47
C THR A 112 -14.23 -6.44 4.83
N TRP A 113 -14.64 -5.18 4.90
CA TRP A 113 -16.02 -4.78 5.19
C TRP A 113 -16.90 -4.84 3.94
N GLY A 114 -16.37 -4.44 2.78
CA GLY A 114 -17.04 -4.57 1.48
C GLY A 114 -17.27 -6.02 1.05
N SER A 115 -16.39 -6.95 1.44
CA SER A 115 -16.62 -8.39 1.22
C SER A 115 -17.66 -8.97 2.19
N LYS A 116 -17.76 -8.47 3.44
CA LYS A 116 -18.82 -8.87 4.37
C LYS A 116 -20.21 -8.40 3.95
N THR A 117 -20.36 -7.17 3.47
CA THR A 117 -21.67 -6.64 3.04
C THR A 117 -22.21 -7.35 1.80
N VAL A 118 -21.35 -7.73 0.86
CA VAL A 118 -21.75 -8.54 -0.31
C VAL A 118 -22.15 -9.97 0.10
N LEU A 119 -21.42 -10.59 1.04
CA LEU A 119 -21.75 -11.92 1.54
C LEU A 119 -23.07 -11.95 2.35
N ASP A 120 -23.35 -10.93 3.15
CA ASP A 120 -24.59 -10.83 3.93
C ASP A 120 -25.84 -10.62 3.06
N LEU A 121 -25.70 -9.93 1.93
CA LEU A 121 -26.79 -9.77 0.95
C LEU A 121 -27.07 -11.06 0.17
N THR A 122 -26.07 -11.94 0.03
CA THR A 122 -26.20 -13.23 -0.68
C THR A 122 -26.71 -14.36 0.22
N ARG A 123 -26.50 -14.26 1.54
CA ARG A 123 -27.00 -15.23 2.55
C ARG A 123 -28.49 -15.05 2.88
N LYS A 124 -29.10 -13.94 2.48
CA LYS A 124 -30.52 -13.59 2.77
C LYS A 124 -31.52 -14.03 1.68
N LYS A 125 -31.16 -15.01 0.85
CA LYS A 125 -32.08 -15.72 -0.06
C LYS A 125 -32.16 -17.19 0.30
#